data_AF-A0A239JJR0-F1
#
_entry.id   AF-A0A239JJR0-F1
#
_cell.length_a   1.000
_cell.length_b   1.000
_cell.length_c   1.000
_cell.angle_alpha   90.00
_cell.angle_beta   90.00
_cell.angle_gamma   90.00
#
_symmetry.space_group_name_H-M   'P 1'
#
loop_
_entity.id
_entity.type
_entity.pdbx_description
1 polymer ?
#
loop_
_entity_poly.entity_id
_entity_poly.type
_entity_poly.pdbx_seq_one_letter_code
_entity_poly.pdbx_strand_id
1 'polypeptide(L)'
;MNEDELEQYETSMELALYREYRDVVRLFSYVVETERRFYLANAVDLQVRSAAGEVYFELRLTDAWVWDVYRSKRFVKSVRVVTFKDVNVEELAKNEIDL
;
A
#
# COMPACT_ATOMS: atom_id res chain seq x y z
N MET A 1 3.80 16.57 27.02
CA MET A 1 3.07 15.42 26.47
C MET A 1 3.21 14.28 27.45
N ASN A 2 2.11 13.87 28.07
CA ASN A 2 2.06 12.70 28.95
C ASN A 2 1.89 11.41 28.13
N GLU A 3 2.20 10.26 28.71
CA GLU A 3 2.06 8.93 28.08
C GLU A 3 0.63 8.70 27.54
N ASP A 4 -0.39 9.07 28.34
CA ASP A 4 -1.80 9.01 27.92
C ASP A 4 -2.11 9.89 26.69
N GLU A 5 -1.46 11.05 26.56
CA GLU A 5 -1.68 11.96 25.43
C GLU A 5 -1.02 11.41 24.15
N LEU A 6 0.11 10.73 24.28
CA LEU A 6 0.79 10.04 23.18
C LEU A 6 -0.06 8.87 22.67
N GLU A 7 -0.57 8.03 23.57
CA GLU A 7 -1.41 6.88 23.19
C GLU A 7 -2.71 7.32 22.51
N GLN A 8 -3.36 8.36 23.03
CA GLN A 8 -4.57 8.92 22.40
C GLN A 8 -4.27 9.49 21.00
N TYR A 9 -3.13 10.17 20.85
CA TYR A 9 -2.71 10.71 19.56
C TYR A 9 -2.46 9.59 18.55
N GLU A 10 -1.70 8.55 18.90
CA GLU A 10 -1.42 7.40 18.04
C GLU A 10 -2.71 6.68 17.62
N THR A 11 -3.60 6.39 18.58
CA THR A 11 -4.91 5.77 18.33
C THR A 11 -5.75 6.60 17.35
N SER A 12 -5.73 7.93 17.50
CA SER A 12 -6.48 8.82 16.62
C SER A 12 -5.95 8.80 15.18
N MET A 13 -4.63 8.71 15.00
CA MET A 13 -4.01 8.65 13.67
C MET A 13 -4.30 7.32 12.98
N GLU A 14 -4.27 6.20 13.71
CA GLU A 14 -4.62 4.88 13.17
C GLU A 14 -6.09 4.81 12.76
N LEU A 15 -7.00 5.34 13.58
CA LEU A 15 -8.42 5.42 13.26
C LEU A 15 -8.67 6.27 12.01
N ALA A 16 -7.94 7.39 11.86
CA ALA A 16 -8.02 8.22 10.68
C ALA A 16 -7.53 7.49 9.42
N LEU A 17 -6.42 6.75 9.53
CA LEU A 17 -5.89 5.94 8.43
C LEU A 17 -6.88 4.85 8.00
N TYR A 18 -7.50 4.15 8.96
CA TYR A 18 -8.50 3.12 8.68
C TYR A 18 -9.74 3.68 7.98
N ARG A 19 -10.21 4.86 8.41
CA ARG A 19 -11.34 5.55 7.75
C ARG A 19 -11.01 5.93 6.32
N GLU A 20 -9.85 6.54 6.08
CA GLU A 20 -9.41 6.87 4.72
C GLU A 20 -9.34 5.62 3.84
N TYR A 21 -8.75 4.53 4.34
CA TYR A 21 -8.72 3.26 3.62
C TYR A 21 -10.13 2.80 3.20
N ARG A 22 -11.08 2.79 4.14
CA ARG A 22 -12.48 2.39 3.88
C ARG A 22 -13.13 3.22 2.79
N ASP A 23 -12.80 4.51 2.73
CA ASP A 23 -13.34 5.44 1.75
C ASP A 23 -12.72 5.26 0.36
N VAL A 24 -11.43 4.92 0.29
CA VAL A 24 -10.67 4.93 -0.97
C VAL A 24 -10.47 3.54 -1.58
N VAL A 25 -10.61 2.45 -0.82
CA VAL A 25 -10.32 1.07 -1.28
C VAL A 25 -11.03 0.71 -2.59
N ARG A 26 -12.26 1.22 -2.80
CA ARG A 26 -13.06 0.98 -4.01
C ARG A 26 -12.55 1.70 -5.26
N LEU A 27 -11.64 2.66 -5.10
CA LEU A 27 -11.01 3.41 -6.21
C LEU A 27 -9.84 2.66 -6.84
N PHE A 28 -9.43 1.54 -6.25
CA PHE A 28 -8.25 0.78 -6.66
C PHE A 28 -8.61 -0.60 -7.18
N SER A 29 -7.73 -1.15 -8.00
CA SER A 29 -7.92 -2.47 -8.62
C SER A 29 -7.12 -3.56 -7.91
N TYR A 30 -6.06 -3.20 -7.18
CA TYR A 30 -5.15 -4.16 -6.54
C TYR A 30 -4.83 -3.79 -5.10
N VAL A 31 -4.66 -4.82 -4.28
CA VAL A 31 -3.90 -4.79 -3.02
C VAL A 31 -2.52 -5.35 -3.30
N VAL A 32 -1.48 -4.65 -2.86
CA VAL A 32 -0.09 -5.09 -3.00
C VAL A 32 0.63 -4.99 -1.68
N GLU A 33 1.15 -6.12 -1.19
CA GLU A 33 1.93 -6.18 0.04
C GLU A 33 3.37 -6.54 -0.24
N THR A 34 4.23 -5.86 0.51
CA THR A 34 5.67 -6.08 0.56
C THR A 34 6.06 -6.18 2.02
N GLU A 35 7.26 -6.68 2.32
CA GLU A 35 7.77 -6.78 3.69
C GLU A 35 7.63 -5.49 4.53
N ARG A 36 7.69 -4.32 3.89
CA ARG A 36 7.64 -3.03 4.60
C ARG A 36 6.32 -2.28 4.51
N ARG A 37 5.52 -2.55 3.48
CA ARG A 37 4.39 -1.67 3.12
C ARG A 37 3.27 -2.42 2.42
N PHE A 38 2.07 -1.98 2.74
CA PHE A 38 0.83 -2.27 2.05
C PHE A 38 0.46 -1.11 1.13
N TYR A 39 0.00 -1.44 -0.07
CA TYR A 39 -0.46 -0.49 -1.06
C TYR A 39 -1.81 -0.90 -1.63
N LEU A 40 -2.59 0.10 -1.99
CA LEU A 40 -3.61 -0.02 -3.02
C LEU A 40 -3.03 0.53 -4.32
N ALA A 41 -3.34 -0.06 -5.47
CA ALA A 41 -2.85 0.40 -6.77
C ALA A 41 -3.85 0.13 -7.89
N ASN A 42 -3.77 0.92 -8.97
CA ASN A 42 -4.57 0.69 -10.18
C ASN A 42 -3.81 -0.04 -11.29
N ALA A 43 -2.47 -0.01 -11.26
CA ALA A 43 -1.66 -0.88 -12.12
C ALA A 43 -0.46 -1.43 -11.34
N VAL A 44 -0.14 -2.70 -11.62
CA VAL A 44 0.96 -3.44 -11.02
C VAL A 44 1.82 -4.04 -12.11
N ASP A 45 3.11 -3.77 -12.06
CA ASP A 45 4.13 -4.38 -12.91
C ASP A 45 5.20 -5.02 -12.02
N LEU A 46 5.19 -6.35 -11.94
CA LEU A 46 6.14 -7.14 -11.15
C LEU A 46 7.10 -7.85 -12.10
N GLN A 47 8.39 -7.52 -11.99
CA GLN A 47 9.45 -8.09 -12.80
C GLN A 47 10.37 -8.93 -11.93
N VAL A 48 10.57 -10.19 -12.31
CA VAL A 48 11.60 -11.04 -11.73
C VAL A 48 12.93 -10.70 -12.39
N ARG A 49 13.94 -10.39 -11.60
CA ARG A 49 15.29 -10.05 -12.06
C ARG A 49 16.29 -11.03 -11.47
N SER A 50 17.31 -11.35 -12.25
CA SER A 50 18.48 -12.08 -11.78
C SER A 50 19.74 -11.26 -12.03
N ALA A 51 20.60 -11.16 -11.02
CA ALA A 51 21.90 -10.51 -11.13
C ALA A 51 22.90 -11.23 -10.22
N ALA A 52 24.09 -11.55 -10.74
CA ALA A 52 25.17 -12.18 -9.98
C ALA A 52 24.77 -13.46 -9.22
N GLY A 53 23.80 -14.23 -9.74
CA GLY A 53 23.31 -15.47 -9.13
C GLY A 53 22.20 -15.29 -8.09
N GLU A 54 21.81 -14.05 -7.77
CA GLU A 54 20.69 -13.74 -6.89
C GLU A 54 19.44 -13.37 -7.69
N VAL A 55 18.28 -13.76 -7.18
CA VAL A 55 16.97 -13.39 -7.72
C VAL A 55 16.34 -12.33 -6.82
N TYR A 56 15.80 -11.28 -7.44
CA TYR A 56 15.04 -10.24 -6.77
C TYR A 56 13.85 -9.80 -7.60
N PHE A 57 12.92 -9.11 -6.95
CA PHE A 57 11.72 -8.59 -7.57
C PHE A 57 11.82 -7.07 -7.70
N GLU A 58 11.55 -6.56 -8.89
CA GLU A 58 11.32 -5.14 -9.14
C GLU A 58 9.81 -4.94 -9.34
N LEU A 59 9.18 -4.23 -8.41
CA LEU A 59 7.76 -3.91 -8.42
C LEU A 59 7.58 -2.44 -8.78
N ARG A 60 6.67 -2.17 -9.73
CA ARG A 60 6.21 -0.83 -10.07
C ARG A 60 4.69 -0.75 -9.91
N LEU A 61 4.25 0.24 -9.13
CA LEU A 61 2.84 0.56 -8.95
C LEU A 61 2.54 1.91 -9.58
N THR A 62 1.37 2.04 -10.20
CA THR A 62 0.86 3.31 -10.75
C THR A 62 -0.47 3.64 -10.11
N ASP A 63 -0.66 4.93 -9.84
CA ASP A 63 -1.82 5.48 -9.13
C ASP A 63 -2.09 4.68 -7.87
N ALA A 64 -1.22 4.88 -6.88
CA ALA A 64 -1.15 4.07 -5.68
C ALA A 64 -1.47 4.88 -4.43
N TRP A 65 -2.00 4.20 -3.42
CA TRP A 65 -2.17 4.69 -2.08
C TRP A 65 -1.37 3.81 -1.13
N VAL A 66 -0.66 4.42 -0.17
CA VAL A 66 0.17 3.68 0.79
C VAL A 66 -0.45 3.70 2.18
N TRP A 67 -0.50 2.54 2.84
CA TRP A 67 -0.87 2.43 4.24
C TRP A 67 0.30 2.89 5.12
N ASP A 68 0.31 4.17 5.47
CA ASP A 68 1.36 4.80 6.27
C ASP A 68 0.76 5.89 7.17
N VAL A 69 0.76 5.63 8.48
CA VAL A 69 0.19 6.53 9.50
C VAL A 69 0.94 7.86 9.60
N TYR A 70 2.23 7.87 9.25
CA TYR A 70 3.10 9.04 9.37
C TYR A 70 3.09 9.95 8.13
N ARG A 71 2.38 9.57 7.06
CA ARG A 71 2.28 10.37 5.83
C ARG A 71 1.01 11.21 5.80
N SER A 72 1.19 12.51 5.59
CA SER A 72 0.08 13.43 5.32
C SER A 72 -0.51 13.27 3.91
N LYS A 73 0.27 12.80 2.93
CA LYS A 73 -0.18 12.50 1.57
C LYS A 73 0.11 11.04 1.23
N ARG A 74 -0.95 10.24 1.13
CA ARG A 74 -0.86 8.79 0.85
C ARG A 74 -1.05 8.42 -0.61
N PHE A 75 -1.71 9.27 -1.39
CA PHE A 75 -1.80 9.12 -2.85
C PHE A 75 -0.48 9.50 -3.52
N VAL A 76 0.08 8.58 -4.29
CA VAL A 76 1.32 8.73 -5.03
C VAL A 76 1.13 8.25 -6.46
N LYS A 77 1.65 9.02 -7.41
CA LYS A 77 1.52 8.70 -8.84
C LYS A 77 2.24 7.40 -9.23
N SER A 78 3.40 7.16 -8.64
CA SER A 78 4.20 5.97 -8.92
C SER A 78 4.98 5.53 -7.68
N VAL A 79 5.11 4.21 -7.52
CA VAL A 79 5.96 3.57 -6.53
C VAL A 79 6.87 2.59 -7.25
N ARG A 80 8.14 2.54 -6.84
CA ARG A 80 9.10 1.50 -7.23
C ARG A 80 9.65 0.84 -5.98
N VAL A 81 9.54 -0.48 -5.90
CA VAL A 81 10.12 -1.30 -4.83
C VAL A 81 11.07 -2.31 -5.46
N VAL A 82 12.22 -2.50 -4.83
CA VAL A 82 13.16 -3.59 -5.14
C VAL A 82 13.30 -4.41 -3.88
N THR A 83 13.01 -5.70 -3.95
CA THR A 83 13.00 -6.59 -2.78
C THR A 83 13.50 -7.99 -3.13
N PHE A 84 14.13 -8.64 -2.15
CA PHE A 84 14.49 -10.06 -2.19
C PHE A 84 13.50 -10.93 -1.42
N LYS A 85 12.42 -10.31 -0.92
CA LYS A 85 11.32 -10.95 -0.19
C LYS A 85 10.09 -11.07 -1.07
N ASP A 86 9.09 -11.77 -0.55
CA ASP A 86 7.81 -11.96 -1.21
C ASP A 86 7.11 -10.63 -1.50
N VAL A 87 6.37 -10.65 -2.60
CA VAL A 87 5.44 -9.60 -3.00
C VAL A 87 4.09 -10.28 -3.20
N ASN A 88 3.11 -9.93 -2.39
CA ASN A 88 1.74 -10.41 -2.56
C ASN A 88 0.99 -9.41 -3.44
N VAL A 89 0.30 -9.89 -4.47
CA VAL A 89 -0.51 -9.06 -5.37
C VAL A 89 -1.88 -9.70 -5.48
N GLU A 90 -2.90 -8.99 -5.00
CA GLU A 90 -4.29 -9.42 -5.02
C GLU A 90 -5.11 -8.48 -5.89
N GLU A 91 -5.87 -9.01 -6.83
CA GLU A 91 -6.86 -8.24 -7.58
C GLU A 91 -8.14 -8.13 -6.74
N LEU A 92 -8.57 -6.89 -6.50
CA LEU A 92 -9.79 -6.63 -5.76
C LEU A 92 -11.00 -6.96 -6.63
N ALA A 93 -11.94 -7.71 -6.07
CA ALA A 93 -13.23 -7.92 -6.71
C ALA A 93 -13.92 -6.56 -6.90
N LYS A 94 -14.13 -6.16 -8.16
CA LYS A 94 -15.00 -5.03 -8.48
C LYS A 94 -16.42 -5.49 -8.17
N ASN A 95 -16.99 -5.00 -7.08
CA ASN A 95 -18.41 -5.22 -6.82
C ASN A 95 -19.18 -4.64 -8.02
N GLU A 96 -19.89 -5.46 -8.78
CA GLU A 96 -20.71 -5.05 -9.95
C GLU A 96 -21.90 -4.15 -9.60
N ILE A 97 -21.98 -3.63 -8.37
CA ILE A 97 -23.12 -2.87 -7.87
C ILE A 97 -22.68 -1.43 -7.62
N ASP A 98 -22.74 -0.64 -8.68
CA ASP A 98 -23.07 0.79 -8.68
C ASP A 98 -23.37 1.18 -10.14
N LEU A 99 -24.58 0.81 -10.59
CA LEU A 99 -25.29 1.40 -11.74
C LEU A 99 -26.53 2.13 -11.22
#